data_AF-A0A7Z0PFW9-F1
#
_entry.id   AF-A0A7Z0PFW9-F1
#
_cell.length_a   1.000
_cell.length_b   1.000
_cell.length_c   1.000
_cell.angle_alpha   90.00
_cell.angle_beta   90.00
_cell.angle_gamma   90.00
#
_symmetry.space_group_name_H-M   'P 1'
#
loop_
_entity.id
_entity.type
_entity.pdbx_description
1 polymer ?
#
loop_
_entity_poly.entity_id
_entity_poly.type
_entity_poly.pdbx_seq_one_letter_code
_entity_poly.pdbx_strand_id
1 'polypeptide(L)'
;NENALRTKAEQSELEKTNAKVTALENDKLSKTEASNTYATKDELTTVDNKVATKADQSALDSTDAKVTALENDKLSKTEAATTYVTKAQLDALQPAQIGNRIEENKAAIATKLNVNLDNMTELSDVAKTKFISKLSENASLTAPTKAFITDEFLKNNAVDLIKTNIISDTLSITESNKKVKIELNSDIKTRLDEIGTGVISANETKTVSGSTVHNYVEQKMAESQVVASGIANAVAMASLPVNFADGVHSHGLAASYGNYGSNHAFAFGLSGQGLGITYKLAASVNTQAKFSIGAGLGYMFYKQPEVSTTSNDTNYMKLEQENASLRNELNELKAQIMKMQEMIEKLK
;
A
#
# COMPACT_ATOMS: atom_id res chain seq x y z
N ASN A 1 -2.41 63.15 -169.62
CA ASN A 1 -3.68 62.72 -168.98
C ASN A 1 -3.57 61.28 -168.48
N GLU A 2 -2.50 60.93 -167.77
CA GLU A 2 -2.11 59.53 -167.48
C GLU A 2 -1.92 59.25 -165.99
N ASN A 3 -1.83 60.31 -165.17
CA ASN A 3 -1.48 60.20 -163.76
C ASN A 3 -2.67 59.90 -162.83
N ALA A 4 -3.92 60.06 -163.31
CA ALA A 4 -5.13 59.77 -162.54
C ALA A 4 -5.65 58.32 -162.72
N LEU A 5 -5.14 57.59 -163.71
CA LEU A 5 -5.51 56.18 -163.97
C LEU A 5 -4.57 55.18 -163.26
N ARG A 6 -3.29 55.51 -163.04
CA ARG A 6 -2.36 54.66 -162.25
C ARG A 6 -2.76 54.54 -160.79
N THR A 7 -3.32 55.60 -160.20
CA THR A 7 -3.67 55.64 -158.76
C THR A 7 -4.85 54.73 -158.39
N LYS A 8 -5.79 54.48 -159.32
CA LYS A 8 -6.93 53.56 -159.09
C LYS A 8 -6.55 52.09 -159.28
N ALA A 9 -5.59 51.78 -160.15
CA ALA A 9 -5.12 50.42 -160.36
C ALA A 9 -4.27 49.92 -159.17
N GLU A 10 -3.42 50.78 -158.61
CA GLU A 10 -2.58 50.44 -157.44
C GLU A 10 -3.40 50.24 -156.15
N GLN A 11 -4.50 50.98 -155.95
CA GLN A 11 -5.38 50.78 -154.80
C GLN A 11 -6.18 49.47 -154.86
N SER A 12 -6.59 49.02 -156.06
CA SER A 12 -7.34 47.77 -156.21
C SER A 12 -6.48 46.52 -155.99
N GLU A 13 -5.20 46.57 -156.37
CA GLU A 13 -4.22 45.50 -156.06
C GLU A 13 -3.83 45.49 -154.58
N LEU A 14 -3.81 46.66 -153.92
CA LEU A 14 -3.64 46.77 -152.48
C LEU A 14 -4.78 46.07 -151.71
N GLU A 15 -6.03 46.23 -152.14
CA GLU A 15 -7.19 45.62 -151.49
C GLU A 15 -7.27 44.09 -151.66
N LYS A 16 -6.91 43.56 -152.83
CA LYS A 16 -6.86 42.10 -153.06
C LYS A 16 -5.72 41.41 -152.31
N THR A 17 -4.57 42.08 -152.18
CA THR A 17 -3.41 41.54 -151.48
C THR A 17 -3.65 41.50 -149.96
N ASN A 18 -4.25 42.56 -149.39
CA ASN A 18 -4.55 42.60 -147.95
C ASN A 18 -5.62 41.60 -147.53
N ALA A 19 -6.65 41.38 -148.37
CA ALA A 19 -7.68 40.37 -148.09
C ALA A 19 -7.10 38.94 -148.07
N LYS A 20 -6.09 38.65 -148.90
CA LYS A 20 -5.42 37.34 -148.95
C LYS A 20 -4.48 37.07 -147.77
N VAL A 21 -3.75 38.09 -147.30
CA VAL A 21 -2.85 37.95 -146.14
C VAL A 21 -3.66 37.76 -144.86
N THR A 22 -4.75 38.51 -144.70
CA THR A 22 -5.64 38.38 -143.54
C THR A 22 -6.36 37.02 -143.48
N ALA A 23 -6.61 36.39 -144.63
CA ALA A 23 -7.14 35.02 -144.68
C ALA A 23 -6.07 33.95 -144.35
N LEU A 24 -4.79 34.20 -144.64
CA LEU A 24 -3.68 33.29 -144.33
C LEU A 24 -3.24 33.35 -142.86
N GLU A 25 -3.31 34.51 -142.21
CA GLU A 25 -2.97 34.64 -140.79
C GLU A 25 -4.03 34.04 -139.87
N ASN A 26 -5.31 34.10 -140.24
CA ASN A 26 -6.38 33.54 -139.41
C ASN A 26 -6.55 32.01 -139.56
N ASP A 27 -6.16 31.41 -140.69
CA ASP A 27 -6.23 29.95 -140.87
C ASP A 27 -5.00 29.23 -140.25
N LYS A 28 -3.84 29.90 -140.13
CA LYS A 28 -2.66 29.36 -139.41
C LYS A 28 -2.74 29.49 -137.89
N LEU A 29 -3.48 30.45 -137.34
CA LEU A 29 -3.58 30.64 -135.89
C LEU A 29 -4.76 29.92 -135.23
N SER A 30 -5.85 29.63 -135.95
CA SER A 30 -7.11 29.20 -135.33
C SER A 30 -7.48 27.73 -135.51
N LYS A 31 -6.87 27.00 -136.45
CA LYS A 31 -7.21 25.59 -136.67
C LYS A 31 -6.00 24.72 -136.38
N THR A 32 -6.17 23.84 -135.38
CA THR A 32 -5.31 22.69 -135.08
C THR A 32 -4.16 23.07 -134.13
N GLU A 33 -4.31 23.16 -132.81
CA GLU A 33 -5.08 22.31 -131.88
C GLU A 33 -4.97 20.80 -132.13
N ALA A 34 -4.00 20.37 -132.95
CA ALA A 34 -3.53 19.00 -132.95
C ALA A 34 -2.02 18.95 -133.21
N SER A 35 -1.35 18.20 -132.35
CA SER A 35 -0.07 17.52 -132.58
C SER A 35 1.25 18.30 -132.42
N ASN A 36 1.96 17.88 -131.35
CA ASN A 36 3.37 17.39 -131.37
C ASN A 36 4.49 18.46 -131.27
N THR A 37 5.50 18.40 -130.39
CA THR A 37 6.12 17.31 -129.59
C THR A 37 6.92 17.88 -128.40
N TYR A 38 6.96 17.13 -127.28
CA TYR A 38 7.74 17.35 -126.06
C TYR A 38 9.24 17.00 -126.19
N ALA A 39 10.11 17.65 -125.40
CA ALA A 39 11.23 16.98 -124.72
C ALA A 39 10.85 16.93 -123.22
N THR A 40 10.26 15.83 -122.74
CA THR A 40 10.77 14.57 -122.17
C THR A 40 11.35 14.65 -120.76
N LYS A 41 10.86 13.73 -119.92
CA LYS A 41 11.11 13.51 -118.50
C LYS A 41 12.60 13.29 -118.16
N ASP A 42 13.40 12.89 -119.15
CA ASP A 42 14.78 12.47 -118.98
C ASP A 42 15.77 13.65 -118.88
N GLU A 43 15.48 14.76 -119.54
CA GLU A 43 16.31 15.97 -119.48
C GLU A 43 16.12 16.72 -118.16
N LEU A 44 14.92 16.63 -117.55
CA LEU A 44 14.69 17.12 -116.18
C LEU A 44 15.27 16.19 -115.10
N THR A 45 15.33 14.86 -115.32
CA THR A 45 16.05 13.95 -114.39
C THR A 45 17.55 14.21 -114.34
N THR A 46 18.14 14.87 -115.34
CA THR A 46 19.56 15.27 -115.28
C THR A 46 19.78 16.48 -114.36
N VAL A 47 18.76 17.32 -114.17
CA VAL A 47 18.75 18.40 -113.15
C VAL A 47 18.45 17.82 -111.77
N ASP A 48 17.54 16.83 -111.70
CA ASP A 48 17.26 16.02 -110.50
C ASP A 48 18.55 15.34 -109.96
N ASN A 49 19.40 14.82 -110.86
CA ASN A 49 20.68 14.18 -110.50
C ASN A 49 21.83 15.14 -110.16
N LYS A 50 21.76 16.43 -110.52
CA LYS A 50 22.79 17.43 -110.16
C LYS A 50 22.48 18.13 -108.82
N VAL A 51 21.21 18.16 -108.42
CA VAL A 51 20.78 18.60 -107.08
C VAL A 51 20.98 17.48 -106.05
N ALA A 52 20.91 16.21 -106.46
CA ALA A 52 21.28 15.05 -105.64
C ALA A 52 22.76 15.01 -105.19
N THR A 53 23.64 15.85 -105.77
CA THR A 53 25.10 15.83 -105.50
C THR A 53 25.61 17.00 -104.62
N LYS A 54 24.74 17.75 -103.94
CA LYS A 54 25.15 18.84 -103.01
C LYS A 54 24.59 18.76 -101.59
N ALA A 55 23.77 17.76 -101.29
CA ALA A 55 23.65 17.26 -99.92
C ALA A 55 24.68 16.14 -99.78
N ASP A 56 25.87 16.48 -99.29
CA ASP A 56 26.98 15.55 -99.09
C ASP A 56 26.52 14.35 -98.25
N GLN A 57 26.31 13.19 -98.87
CA GLN A 57 26.14 11.92 -98.15
C GLN A 57 27.35 11.66 -97.23
N SER A 58 28.54 12.16 -97.61
CA SER A 58 29.73 12.17 -96.76
C SER A 58 29.61 13.05 -95.50
N ALA A 59 28.84 14.15 -95.56
CA ALA A 59 28.54 15.00 -94.42
C ALA A 59 27.46 14.39 -93.53
N LEU A 60 26.50 13.67 -94.11
CA LEU A 60 25.47 12.93 -93.37
C LEU A 60 26.07 11.71 -92.65
N ASP A 61 26.90 10.91 -93.33
CA ASP A 61 27.60 9.76 -92.76
C ASP A 61 28.67 10.20 -91.75
N SER A 62 29.34 11.35 -91.94
CA SER A 62 30.24 11.91 -90.92
C SER A 62 29.51 12.52 -89.74
N THR A 63 28.26 12.96 -89.92
CA THR A 63 27.40 13.46 -88.82
C THR A 63 26.87 12.28 -88.01
N ASP A 64 26.46 11.19 -88.64
CA ASP A 64 26.07 9.95 -87.94
C ASP A 64 27.26 9.34 -87.19
N ALA A 65 28.44 9.26 -87.83
CA ALA A 65 29.66 8.79 -87.16
C ALA A 65 30.11 9.73 -86.03
N LYS A 66 29.94 11.05 -86.16
CA LYS A 66 30.22 12.02 -85.08
C LYS A 66 29.17 11.99 -83.97
N VAL A 67 27.90 11.72 -84.27
CA VAL A 67 26.83 11.54 -83.28
C VAL A 67 27.07 10.25 -82.50
N THR A 68 27.38 9.14 -83.17
CA THR A 68 27.75 7.88 -82.50
C THR A 68 29.06 8.01 -81.72
N ALA A 69 30.05 8.76 -82.22
CA ALA A 69 31.28 9.03 -81.48
C ALA A 69 31.05 9.99 -80.29
N LEU A 70 30.17 10.98 -80.39
CA LEU A 70 29.80 11.89 -79.29
C LEU A 70 28.91 11.20 -78.24
N GLU A 71 28.05 10.27 -78.62
CA GLU A 71 27.28 9.42 -77.69
C GLU A 71 28.21 8.47 -76.94
N ASN A 72 29.17 7.84 -77.62
CA ASN A 72 30.17 6.98 -76.97
C ASN A 72 31.21 7.78 -76.15
N ASP A 73 31.59 9.00 -76.55
CA ASP A 73 32.53 9.85 -75.81
C ASP A 73 31.86 10.53 -74.59
N LYS A 74 30.58 10.94 -74.68
CA LYS A 74 29.80 11.39 -73.50
C LYS A 74 29.52 10.27 -72.50
N LEU A 75 29.43 9.01 -72.96
CA LEU A 75 29.33 7.85 -72.08
C LEU A 75 30.66 7.52 -71.39
N SER A 76 31.81 7.84 -72.01
CA SER A 76 33.13 7.52 -71.44
C SER A 76 33.79 8.65 -70.63
N LYS A 77 33.39 9.92 -70.84
CA LYS A 77 34.08 11.09 -70.22
C LYS A 77 33.31 11.83 -69.13
N THR A 78 32.13 11.37 -68.73
CA THR A 78 31.52 11.80 -67.45
C THR A 78 31.82 10.79 -66.35
N GLU A 79 33.08 10.37 -66.27
CA GLU A 79 33.68 9.79 -65.07
C GLU A 79 33.95 10.91 -64.06
N ALA A 80 32.89 11.38 -63.41
CA ALA A 80 32.99 12.02 -62.11
C ALA A 80 31.81 11.55 -61.26
N ALA A 81 32.03 10.42 -60.58
CA ALA A 81 31.33 10.00 -59.38
C ALA A 81 29.79 9.97 -59.44
N THR A 82 29.23 9.06 -60.23
CA THR A 82 27.97 8.38 -59.86
C THR A 82 27.97 6.99 -60.47
N THR A 83 27.98 5.95 -59.63
CA THR A 83 27.90 4.55 -60.04
C THR A 83 26.50 4.26 -60.60
N TYR A 84 26.30 4.49 -61.90
CA TYR A 84 25.14 3.95 -62.62
C TYR A 84 25.48 2.57 -63.14
N VAL A 85 24.65 1.59 -62.77
CA VAL A 85 24.73 0.21 -63.24
C VAL A 85 24.52 0.19 -64.75
N THR A 86 25.43 -0.42 -65.51
CA THR A 86 25.28 -0.52 -66.98
C THR A 86 24.11 -1.44 -67.35
N LYS A 87 23.52 -1.26 -68.54
CA LYS A 87 22.47 -2.17 -69.05
C LYS A 87 22.93 -3.63 -69.07
N ALA A 88 24.20 -3.89 -69.38
CA ALA A 88 24.81 -5.20 -69.29
C ALA A 88 24.98 -5.71 -67.84
N GLN A 89 25.25 -4.84 -66.87
CA GLN A 89 25.28 -5.20 -65.44
C GLN A 89 23.86 -5.44 -64.88
N LEU A 90 22.86 -4.70 -65.37
CA LEU A 90 21.44 -4.91 -65.04
C LEU A 90 20.89 -6.18 -65.70
N ASP A 91 21.33 -6.53 -66.90
CA ASP A 91 20.98 -7.76 -67.60
C ASP A 91 21.81 -8.97 -67.09
N ALA A 92 23.01 -8.74 -66.52
CA ALA A 92 23.81 -9.74 -65.81
C ALA A 92 23.27 -10.05 -64.40
N LEU A 93 22.54 -9.11 -63.78
CA LEU A 93 21.55 -9.42 -62.73
C LEU A 93 20.38 -10.14 -63.40
N GLN A 94 20.60 -11.40 -63.79
CA GLN A 94 19.54 -12.24 -64.33
C GLN A 94 18.32 -12.14 -63.42
N PRO A 95 17.10 -11.90 -63.93
CA PRO A 95 15.88 -11.97 -63.14
C PRO A 95 15.80 -13.26 -62.31
N ALA A 96 16.42 -14.33 -62.83
CA ALA A 96 16.63 -15.59 -62.13
C ALA A 96 17.54 -15.48 -60.89
N GLN A 97 18.63 -14.71 -60.88
CA GLN A 97 19.48 -14.55 -59.69
C GLN A 97 18.81 -13.72 -58.59
N ILE A 98 18.04 -12.70 -58.95
CA ILE A 98 17.24 -11.92 -58.00
C ILE A 98 16.07 -12.78 -57.48
N GLY A 99 15.36 -13.49 -58.37
CA GLY A 99 14.31 -14.43 -58.02
C GLY A 99 14.81 -15.55 -57.10
N ASN A 100 15.95 -16.16 -57.43
CA ASN A 100 16.60 -17.17 -56.60
C ASN A 100 16.96 -16.63 -55.23
N ARG A 101 17.50 -15.41 -55.13
CA ARG A 101 17.81 -14.80 -53.82
C ARG A 101 16.56 -14.49 -53.01
N ILE A 102 15.47 -14.07 -53.65
CA ILE A 102 14.18 -13.85 -53.00
C ILE A 102 13.62 -15.17 -52.46
N GLU A 103 13.63 -16.23 -53.26
CA GLU A 103 13.16 -17.55 -52.84
C GLU A 103 14.06 -18.18 -51.77
N GLU A 104 15.39 -18.01 -51.85
CA GLU A 104 16.35 -18.43 -50.81
C GLU A 104 16.07 -17.70 -49.49
N ASN A 105 15.88 -16.38 -49.51
CA ASN A 105 15.57 -15.60 -48.33
C ASN A 105 14.18 -15.94 -47.77
N LYS A 106 13.19 -16.15 -48.64
CA LYS A 106 11.84 -16.57 -48.26
C LYS A 106 11.88 -17.96 -47.60
N ALA A 107 12.59 -18.93 -48.19
CA ALA A 107 12.79 -20.24 -47.60
C ALA A 107 13.53 -20.18 -46.26
N ALA A 108 14.56 -19.32 -46.15
CA ALA A 108 15.30 -19.13 -44.90
C ALA A 108 14.42 -18.52 -43.79
N ILE A 109 13.58 -17.53 -44.13
CA ILE A 109 12.62 -16.93 -43.19
C ILE A 109 11.53 -17.93 -42.82
N ALA A 110 10.93 -18.62 -43.79
CA ALA A 110 9.94 -19.68 -43.60
C ALA A 110 10.46 -20.77 -42.66
N THR A 111 11.72 -21.19 -42.83
CA THR A 111 12.35 -22.21 -41.99
C THR A 111 12.63 -21.69 -40.59
N LYS A 112 13.19 -20.48 -40.45
CA LYS A 112 13.47 -19.87 -39.13
C LYS A 112 12.20 -19.62 -38.32
N LEU A 113 11.12 -19.21 -38.99
CA LEU A 113 9.81 -18.98 -38.37
C LEU A 113 8.93 -20.24 -38.33
N ASN A 114 9.31 -21.30 -39.05
CA ASN A 114 8.56 -22.54 -39.26
C ASN A 114 7.10 -22.27 -39.71
N VAL A 115 6.97 -21.51 -40.81
CA VAL A 115 5.72 -21.06 -41.45
C VAL A 115 5.82 -21.22 -42.96
N ASN A 116 4.71 -21.47 -43.65
CA ASN A 116 4.66 -21.47 -45.13
C ASN A 116 4.35 -20.03 -45.61
N LEU A 117 5.25 -19.43 -46.40
CA LEU A 117 5.14 -18.05 -46.90
C LEU A 117 4.55 -17.96 -48.32
N ASP A 118 4.15 -19.07 -48.92
CA ASP A 118 3.60 -19.07 -50.28
C ASP A 118 2.20 -18.43 -50.28
N ASN A 119 2.05 -17.36 -51.05
CA ASN A 119 0.81 -16.62 -51.27
C ASN A 119 0.22 -15.90 -50.03
N MET A 120 1.03 -15.59 -49.00
CA MET A 120 0.57 -14.80 -47.85
C MET A 120 0.57 -13.30 -48.16
N THR A 121 -0.60 -12.65 -48.09
CA THR A 121 -0.72 -11.18 -48.08
C THR A 121 -0.46 -10.58 -46.69
N GLU A 122 -0.75 -11.34 -45.62
CA GLU A 122 -0.49 -10.99 -44.23
C GLU A 122 -0.04 -12.23 -43.44
N LEU A 123 0.71 -12.02 -42.35
CA LEU A 123 1.10 -13.10 -41.44
C LEU A 123 -0.14 -13.67 -40.73
N SER A 124 -0.33 -14.99 -40.76
CA SER A 124 -1.43 -15.64 -40.05
C SER A 124 -1.27 -15.50 -38.53
N ASP A 125 -2.37 -15.54 -37.79
CA ASP A 125 -2.33 -15.42 -36.32
C ASP A 125 -1.51 -16.56 -35.69
N VAL A 126 -1.55 -17.75 -36.28
CA VAL A 126 -0.69 -18.89 -35.88
C VAL A 126 0.80 -18.58 -36.03
N ALA A 127 1.19 -17.93 -37.14
CA ALA A 127 2.56 -17.51 -37.37
C ALA A 127 3.01 -16.42 -36.39
N LYS A 128 2.13 -15.45 -36.10
CA LYS A 128 2.38 -14.39 -35.11
C LYS A 128 2.58 -14.97 -33.71
N THR A 129 1.69 -15.86 -33.26
CA THR A 129 1.80 -16.53 -31.95
C THR A 129 3.12 -17.30 -31.84
N LYS A 130 3.49 -18.07 -32.87
CA LYS A 130 4.73 -18.86 -32.87
C LYS A 130 5.98 -17.98 -32.84
N PHE A 131 5.96 -16.84 -33.55
CA PHE A 131 7.05 -15.86 -33.49
C PHE A 131 7.17 -15.24 -32.09
N ILE A 132 6.05 -14.83 -31.48
CA ILE A 132 6.02 -14.29 -30.11
C ILE A 132 6.55 -15.32 -29.12
N SER A 133 6.16 -16.60 -29.25
CA SER A 133 6.69 -17.68 -28.41
C SER A 133 8.20 -17.88 -28.58
N LYS A 134 8.73 -17.77 -29.81
CA LYS A 134 10.17 -17.86 -30.08
C LYS A 134 10.97 -16.69 -29.51
N LEU A 135 10.42 -15.48 -29.46
CA LEU A 135 11.10 -14.33 -28.86
C LEU A 135 11.39 -14.53 -27.36
N SER A 136 10.50 -15.25 -26.67
CA SER A 136 10.63 -15.60 -25.25
C SER A 136 11.17 -17.00 -25.00
N GLU A 137 11.66 -17.69 -26.03
CA GLU A 137 12.21 -19.04 -25.90
C GLU A 137 13.46 -19.01 -25.00
N ASN A 138 13.47 -19.85 -23.97
CA ASN A 138 14.50 -19.87 -22.92
C ASN A 138 14.61 -18.57 -22.09
N ALA A 139 13.65 -17.66 -22.17
CA ALA A 139 13.61 -16.51 -21.28
C ALA A 139 13.44 -16.96 -19.82
N SER A 140 14.04 -16.21 -18.88
CA SER A 140 13.96 -16.51 -17.45
C SER A 140 13.92 -15.22 -16.64
N LEU A 141 13.01 -15.18 -15.65
CA LEU A 141 12.89 -14.06 -14.70
C LEU A 141 13.94 -14.12 -13.58
N THR A 142 14.57 -15.28 -13.35
CA THR A 142 15.53 -15.49 -12.25
C THR A 142 16.97 -15.57 -12.73
N ALA A 143 17.19 -15.95 -13.98
CA ALA A 143 18.51 -16.07 -14.60
C ALA A 143 18.48 -15.47 -16.01
N PRO A 144 18.77 -14.16 -16.18
CA PRO A 144 18.62 -13.48 -17.48
C PRO A 144 19.43 -14.15 -18.61
N THR A 145 18.74 -14.63 -19.64
CA THR A 145 19.33 -15.40 -20.76
C THR A 145 19.55 -14.59 -22.04
N LYS A 146 19.46 -13.25 -21.98
CA LYS A 146 19.43 -12.33 -23.13
C LYS A 146 18.25 -12.54 -24.11
N ALA A 147 17.34 -13.47 -23.83
CA ALA A 147 16.07 -13.62 -24.55
C ALA A 147 15.12 -12.47 -24.24
N PHE A 148 14.17 -12.18 -25.14
CA PHE A 148 13.18 -11.14 -24.92
C PHE A 148 12.11 -11.63 -23.92
N ILE A 149 11.62 -10.73 -23.08
CA ILE A 149 10.51 -11.00 -22.17
C ILE A 149 9.26 -10.38 -22.78
N THR A 150 8.31 -11.20 -23.19
CA THR A 150 7.00 -10.72 -23.65
C THR A 150 6.03 -10.54 -22.47
N ASP A 151 5.02 -9.69 -22.64
CA ASP A 151 3.95 -9.50 -21.63
C ASP A 151 3.24 -10.83 -21.30
N GLU A 152 3.10 -11.73 -22.28
CA GLU A 152 2.54 -13.07 -22.08
C GLU A 152 3.45 -13.96 -21.22
N PHE A 153 4.77 -13.93 -21.46
CA PHE A 153 5.74 -14.63 -20.61
C PHE A 153 5.71 -14.07 -19.18
N LEU A 154 5.66 -12.75 -19.04
CA LEU A 154 5.60 -12.09 -17.74
C LEU A 154 4.31 -12.41 -17.00
N LYS A 155 3.14 -12.39 -17.67
CA LYS A 155 1.85 -12.75 -17.08
C LYS A 155 1.86 -14.17 -16.51
N ASN A 156 2.42 -15.12 -17.25
CA ASN A 156 2.41 -16.54 -16.85
C ASN A 156 3.44 -16.85 -15.75
N ASN A 157 4.61 -16.21 -15.77
CA ASN A 157 5.73 -16.58 -14.89
C ASN A 157 5.93 -15.64 -13.69
N ALA A 158 5.51 -14.38 -13.77
CA ALA A 158 5.67 -13.43 -12.65
C ALA A 158 4.78 -13.80 -11.46
N VAL A 159 3.57 -14.32 -11.71
CA VAL A 159 2.66 -14.79 -10.66
C VAL A 159 3.28 -15.93 -9.87
N ASP A 160 3.90 -16.90 -10.56
CA ASP A 160 4.54 -18.04 -9.90
C ASP A 160 5.81 -17.64 -9.15
N LEU A 161 6.58 -16.68 -9.68
CA LEU A 161 7.73 -16.11 -8.98
C LEU A 161 7.33 -15.34 -7.71
N ILE A 162 6.24 -14.57 -7.77
CA ILE A 162 5.68 -13.84 -6.61
C ILE A 162 5.18 -14.82 -5.55
N LYS A 163 4.47 -15.89 -5.95
CA LYS A 163 4.04 -16.95 -5.03
C LYS A 163 5.25 -17.61 -4.36
N THR A 164 6.26 -18.01 -5.14
CA THR A 164 7.42 -18.75 -4.64
C THR A 164 8.30 -17.91 -3.70
N ASN A 165 8.50 -16.61 -3.98
CA ASN A 165 9.45 -15.78 -3.22
C ASN A 165 8.83 -14.99 -2.08
N ILE A 166 7.52 -14.77 -2.05
CA ILE A 166 6.89 -13.94 -1.02
C ILE A 166 6.11 -14.81 -0.02
N ILE A 167 5.48 -15.92 -0.42
CA ILE A 167 4.42 -16.53 0.42
C ILE A 167 4.32 -18.05 0.22
N SER A 168 4.71 -18.84 1.23
CA SER A 168 4.52 -20.30 1.17
C SER A 168 3.07 -20.78 1.35
N ASP A 169 2.10 -20.00 1.87
CA ASP A 169 0.73 -20.53 2.13
C ASP A 169 -0.48 -19.56 2.08
N THR A 170 -0.34 -18.26 1.85
CA THR A 170 -1.39 -17.27 2.22
C THR A 170 -1.85 -16.24 1.17
N LEU A 171 -1.45 -16.34 -0.11
CA LEU A 171 -1.87 -15.37 -1.13
C LEU A 171 -2.86 -15.94 -2.15
N SER A 172 -4.14 -15.60 -2.00
CA SER A 172 -5.15 -15.81 -3.06
C SER A 172 -5.27 -14.53 -3.90
N ILE A 173 -4.70 -14.54 -5.11
CA ILE A 173 -4.94 -13.49 -6.11
C ILE A 173 -6.08 -13.96 -7.01
N THR A 174 -7.29 -13.46 -6.76
CA THR A 174 -8.47 -13.75 -7.60
C THR A 174 -8.68 -12.58 -8.58
N GLU A 175 -8.71 -12.85 -9.88
CA GLU A 175 -8.76 -11.83 -10.97
C GLU A 175 -9.98 -10.89 -10.92
N SER A 176 -10.96 -11.12 -10.03
CA SER A 176 -12.27 -10.47 -10.11
C SER A 176 -12.36 -9.09 -9.45
N ASN A 177 -11.42 -8.67 -8.62
CA ASN A 177 -11.44 -7.34 -7.98
C ASN A 177 -10.01 -6.96 -7.64
N LYS A 178 -9.60 -5.71 -7.94
CA LYS A 178 -8.25 -5.14 -7.69
C LYS A 178 -7.83 -5.09 -6.20
N LYS A 179 -8.14 -6.10 -5.40
CA LYS A 179 -7.87 -6.22 -3.96
C LYS A 179 -7.05 -7.48 -3.73
N VAL A 180 -5.88 -7.30 -3.15
CA VAL A 180 -5.04 -8.39 -2.68
C VAL A 180 -5.47 -8.72 -1.26
N LYS A 181 -5.96 -9.94 -1.01
CA LYS A 181 -6.22 -10.44 0.35
C LYS A 181 -4.95 -11.10 0.87
N ILE A 182 -4.37 -10.55 1.93
CA ILE A 182 -3.25 -11.14 2.65
C ILE A 182 -3.83 -11.78 3.91
N GLU A 183 -3.72 -13.09 4.03
CA GLU A 183 -4.09 -13.80 5.25
C GLU A 183 -2.88 -14.12 6.11
N LEU A 184 -3.08 -14.18 7.43
CA LEU A 184 -2.09 -14.74 8.34
C LEU A 184 -2.09 -16.27 8.21
N ASN A 185 -0.90 -16.87 8.32
CA ASN A 185 -0.72 -18.32 8.39
C ASN A 185 -1.47 -18.88 9.63
N SER A 186 -1.94 -20.13 9.55
CA SER A 186 -2.69 -20.81 10.62
C SER A 186 -2.01 -20.74 11.98
N ASP A 187 -0.70 -20.97 12.02
CA ASP A 187 0.08 -21.03 13.25
C ASP A 187 0.19 -19.65 13.90
N ILE A 188 0.29 -18.60 13.09
CA ILE A 188 0.27 -17.21 13.57
C ILE A 188 -1.12 -16.87 14.12
N LYS A 189 -2.20 -17.27 13.45
CA LYS A 189 -3.57 -17.07 13.93
C LYS A 189 -3.80 -17.78 15.28
N THR A 190 -3.41 -19.04 15.39
CA THR A 190 -3.51 -19.80 16.65
C THR A 190 -2.74 -19.14 17.79
N ARG A 191 -1.49 -18.71 17.55
CA ARG A 191 -0.69 -18.01 18.55
C ARG A 191 -1.28 -16.66 18.97
N LEU A 192 -1.96 -15.96 18.07
CA LEU A 192 -2.71 -14.73 18.40
C LEU A 192 -3.95 -15.04 19.24
N ASP A 193 -4.64 -16.14 18.95
CA ASP A 193 -5.82 -16.57 19.72
C ASP A 193 -5.48 -17.01 21.14
N GLU A 194 -4.24 -17.45 21.39
CA GLU A 194 -3.69 -17.76 22.73
C GLU A 194 -3.36 -16.51 23.57
N ILE A 195 -3.30 -15.32 22.95
CA ILE A 195 -3.13 -14.06 23.67
C ILE A 195 -4.47 -13.66 24.28
N GLY A 196 -4.45 -13.42 25.59
CA GLY A 196 -5.61 -13.05 26.38
C GLY A 196 -6.02 -11.59 26.17
N THR A 197 -7.27 -11.31 26.50
CA THR A 197 -7.89 -9.98 26.35
C THR A 197 -7.41 -8.96 27.38
N GLY A 198 -6.51 -9.35 28.29
CA GLY A 198 -6.06 -8.55 29.43
C GLY A 198 -6.96 -8.67 30.66
N VAL A 199 -7.95 -9.57 30.65
CA VAL A 199 -8.78 -9.89 31.82
C VAL A 199 -8.13 -11.03 32.61
N ILE A 200 -8.01 -10.85 33.93
CA ILE A 200 -7.54 -11.90 34.85
C ILE A 200 -8.75 -12.46 35.60
N SER A 201 -9.17 -13.67 35.23
CA SER A 201 -10.26 -14.39 35.87
C SER A 201 -10.05 -15.91 35.82
N ALA A 202 -10.73 -16.66 36.69
CA ALA A 202 -10.53 -18.11 36.83
C ALA A 202 -10.88 -18.91 35.57
N ASN A 203 -11.70 -18.36 34.68
CA ASN A 203 -12.16 -18.96 33.44
C ASN A 203 -11.37 -18.49 32.20
N GLU A 204 -10.44 -17.54 32.35
CA GLU A 204 -9.58 -17.05 31.26
C GLU A 204 -8.18 -17.64 31.39
N THR A 205 -7.86 -18.63 30.55
CA THR A 205 -6.59 -19.37 30.60
C THR A 205 -5.56 -18.89 29.58
N LYS A 206 -5.80 -17.71 28.99
CA LYS A 206 -4.97 -17.14 27.92
C LYS A 206 -3.84 -16.28 28.49
N THR A 207 -2.84 -15.99 27.65
CA THR A 207 -1.66 -15.22 28.05
C THR A 207 -2.01 -13.77 28.37
N VAL A 208 -1.56 -13.23 29.50
CA VAL A 208 -1.73 -11.81 29.87
C VAL A 208 -0.39 -11.10 29.98
N SER A 209 -0.39 -9.77 29.87
CA SER A 209 0.83 -8.98 30.00
C SER A 209 1.32 -8.90 31.45
N GLY A 210 2.63 -8.73 31.65
CA GLY A 210 3.20 -8.57 32.99
C GLY A 210 2.65 -7.37 33.76
N SER A 211 2.34 -6.25 33.09
CA SER A 211 1.73 -5.07 33.72
C SER A 211 0.29 -5.34 34.15
N THR A 212 -0.48 -6.11 33.36
CA THR A 212 -1.83 -6.55 33.76
C THR A 212 -1.78 -7.36 35.05
N VAL A 213 -0.86 -8.32 35.15
CA VAL A 213 -0.68 -9.16 36.35
C VAL A 213 -0.24 -8.32 37.54
N HIS A 214 0.76 -7.46 37.36
CA HIS A 214 1.28 -6.59 38.40
C HIS A 214 0.18 -5.70 39.00
N ASN A 215 -0.57 -4.98 38.16
CA ASN A 215 -1.65 -4.09 38.61
C ASN A 215 -2.76 -4.85 39.36
N TYR A 216 -3.14 -6.04 38.87
CA TYR A 216 -4.14 -6.87 39.54
C TYR A 216 -3.66 -7.34 40.92
N VAL A 217 -2.42 -7.82 41.02
CA VAL A 217 -1.83 -8.25 42.29
C VAL A 217 -1.69 -7.07 43.25
N GLU A 218 -1.23 -5.91 42.80
CA GLU A 218 -1.15 -4.71 43.64
C GLU A 218 -2.51 -4.29 44.18
N GLN A 219 -3.56 -4.30 43.35
CA GLN A 219 -4.92 -4.02 43.78
C GLN A 219 -5.38 -5.01 44.86
N LYS A 220 -5.17 -6.30 44.66
CA LYS A 220 -5.55 -7.34 45.64
C LYS A 220 -4.74 -7.28 46.93
N MET A 221 -3.45 -6.92 46.85
CA MET A 221 -2.63 -6.67 48.02
C MET A 221 -3.14 -5.46 48.81
N ALA A 222 -3.54 -4.37 48.13
CA ALA A 222 -4.11 -3.20 48.78
C ALA A 222 -5.45 -3.51 49.47
N GLU A 223 -6.34 -4.26 48.80
CA GLU A 223 -7.61 -4.75 49.41
C GLU A 223 -7.33 -5.60 50.66
N SER A 224 -6.40 -6.55 50.56
CA SER A 224 -6.00 -7.41 51.69
C SER A 224 -5.44 -6.61 52.86
N GLN A 225 -4.64 -5.58 52.57
CA GLN A 225 -4.10 -4.69 53.59
C GLN A 225 -5.19 -3.90 54.30
N VAL A 226 -6.24 -3.44 53.61
CA VAL A 226 -7.40 -2.77 54.23
C VAL A 226 -8.15 -3.73 55.17
N VAL A 227 -8.34 -4.99 54.77
CA VAL A 227 -8.99 -6.00 55.61
C VAL A 227 -8.16 -6.30 56.87
N ALA A 228 -6.85 -6.53 56.74
CA ALA A 228 -5.96 -6.75 57.89
C ALA A 228 -5.98 -5.58 58.88
N SER A 229 -6.05 -4.35 58.36
CA SER A 229 -6.24 -3.12 59.16
C SER A 229 -7.56 -3.08 59.92
N GLY A 230 -8.64 -3.55 59.30
CA GLY A 230 -9.94 -3.70 59.98
C GLY A 230 -9.90 -4.72 61.12
N ILE A 231 -9.17 -5.83 60.94
CA ILE A 231 -8.97 -6.83 62.00
C ILE A 231 -8.17 -6.24 63.16
N ALA A 232 -7.08 -5.50 62.88
CA ALA A 232 -6.31 -4.83 63.93
C ALA A 232 -7.17 -3.86 64.76
N ASN A 233 -8.05 -3.09 64.11
CA ASN A 233 -9.04 -2.23 64.79
C ASN A 233 -9.94 -3.04 65.73
N ALA A 234 -10.49 -4.16 65.25
CA ALA A 234 -11.34 -5.04 66.05
C ALA A 234 -10.59 -5.61 67.26
N VAL A 235 -9.34 -6.05 67.08
CA VAL A 235 -8.48 -6.55 68.16
C VAL A 235 -8.23 -5.46 69.21
N ALA A 236 -7.92 -4.23 68.79
CA ALA A 236 -7.75 -3.10 69.70
C ALA A 236 -9.05 -2.82 70.49
N MET A 237 -10.18 -2.63 69.81
CA MET A 237 -11.47 -2.35 70.45
C MET A 237 -11.94 -3.46 71.40
N ALA A 238 -11.67 -4.73 71.07
CA ALA A 238 -11.96 -5.87 71.92
C ALA A 238 -11.11 -5.86 73.21
N SER A 239 -9.86 -5.41 73.11
CA SER A 239 -8.91 -5.33 74.21
C SER A 239 -9.15 -4.17 75.18
N LEU A 240 -10.10 -3.27 74.88
CA LEU A 240 -10.51 -2.23 75.82
C LEU A 240 -11.13 -2.85 77.08
N PRO A 241 -10.59 -2.57 78.28
CA PRO A 241 -11.19 -2.98 79.55
C PRO A 241 -12.65 -2.53 79.67
N VAL A 242 -13.47 -3.39 80.27
CA VAL A 242 -14.88 -3.12 80.62
C VAL A 242 -15.05 -3.31 82.12
N ASN A 243 -16.01 -2.59 82.72
CA ASN A 243 -16.39 -2.68 84.13
C ASN A 243 -15.36 -2.07 85.10
N PHE A 244 -15.26 -0.74 85.09
CA PHE A 244 -14.49 0.06 86.06
C PHE A 244 -15.11 0.13 87.46
N ALA A 245 -16.05 -0.76 87.80
CA ALA A 245 -16.85 -0.64 89.01
C ALA A 245 -16.06 -0.98 90.28
N ASP A 246 -15.73 0.05 91.06
CA ASP A 246 -15.05 -0.04 92.36
C ASP A 246 -15.97 0.27 93.56
N GLY A 247 -17.27 0.41 93.30
CA GLY A 247 -18.28 0.79 94.30
C GLY A 247 -18.59 2.29 94.34
N VAL A 248 -17.77 3.15 93.72
CA VAL A 248 -17.98 4.61 93.65
C VAL A 248 -18.13 5.08 92.21
N HIS A 249 -17.38 4.50 91.26
CA HIS A 249 -17.42 4.88 89.85
C HIS A 249 -18.05 3.77 89.00
N SER A 250 -19.08 4.11 88.22
CA SER A 250 -19.79 3.16 87.35
C SER A 250 -19.50 3.36 85.86
N HIS A 251 -18.63 4.31 85.51
CA HIS A 251 -18.29 4.71 84.16
C HIS A 251 -16.79 4.92 84.03
N GLY A 252 -16.22 4.66 82.85
CA GLY A 252 -14.80 4.94 82.63
C GLY A 252 -14.41 5.03 81.17
N LEU A 253 -13.25 5.63 80.95
CA LEU A 253 -12.58 5.81 79.67
C LEU A 253 -11.35 4.89 79.62
N ALA A 254 -11.21 4.14 78.54
CA ALA A 254 -10.06 3.28 78.26
C ALA A 254 -9.39 3.67 76.94
N ALA A 255 -8.11 3.36 76.85
CA ALA A 255 -7.36 3.27 75.62
C ALA A 255 -6.72 1.88 75.52
N SER A 256 -6.49 1.42 74.29
CA SER A 256 -5.85 0.12 74.04
C SER A 256 -5.15 0.13 72.68
N TYR A 257 -4.34 -0.89 72.48
CA TYR A 257 -3.59 -1.14 71.26
C TYR A 257 -3.85 -2.57 70.80
N GLY A 258 -3.92 -2.78 69.49
CA GLY A 258 -4.07 -4.11 68.89
C GLY A 258 -3.32 -4.20 67.57
N ASN A 259 -2.89 -5.42 67.22
CA ASN A 259 -2.22 -5.67 65.96
C ASN A 259 -2.73 -6.97 65.30
N TYR A 260 -2.61 -7.02 63.98
CA TYR A 260 -2.85 -8.23 63.18
C TYR A 260 -1.93 -8.21 61.96
N GLY A 261 -1.06 -9.22 61.84
CA GLY A 261 0.04 -9.20 60.87
C GLY A 261 0.94 -7.97 61.07
N SER A 262 1.21 -7.24 59.99
CA SER A 262 1.98 -5.98 59.99
C SER A 262 1.14 -4.73 60.33
N ASN A 263 -0.14 -4.89 60.64
CA ASN A 263 -1.07 -3.77 60.81
C ASN A 263 -1.32 -3.53 62.30
N HIS A 264 -1.33 -2.25 62.67
CA HIS A 264 -1.46 -1.82 64.06
C HIS A 264 -2.63 -0.86 64.21
N ALA A 265 -3.28 -0.87 65.36
CA ALA A 265 -4.42 -0.04 65.68
C ALA A 265 -4.41 0.44 67.12
N PHE A 266 -4.96 1.63 67.32
CA PHE A 266 -5.21 2.23 68.62
C PHE A 266 -6.71 2.43 68.77
N ALA A 267 -7.24 2.07 69.92
CA ALA A 267 -8.66 2.23 70.23
C ALA A 267 -8.85 3.00 71.53
N PHE A 268 -9.94 3.75 71.60
CA PHE A 268 -10.43 4.46 72.77
C PHE A 268 -11.88 4.07 72.99
N GLY A 269 -12.31 3.96 74.24
CA GLY A 269 -13.71 3.63 74.50
C GLY A 269 -14.19 4.05 75.87
N LEU A 270 -15.49 4.29 75.93
CA LEU A 270 -16.26 4.58 77.12
C LEU A 270 -17.06 3.34 77.49
N SER A 271 -17.07 2.96 78.75
CA SER A 271 -17.95 1.89 79.23
C SER A 271 -18.54 2.22 80.59
N GLY A 272 -19.61 1.53 80.95
CA GLY A 272 -20.20 1.66 82.27
C GLY A 272 -21.27 0.61 82.56
N GLN A 273 -21.73 0.58 83.81
CA GLN A 273 -22.75 -0.36 84.28
C GLN A 273 -23.75 0.32 85.23
N GLY A 274 -25.03 -0.03 85.13
CA GLY A 274 -26.09 0.51 85.99
C GLY A 274 -27.45 -0.13 85.69
N LEU A 275 -28.32 -0.25 86.71
CA LEU A 275 -29.66 -0.86 86.57
C LEU A 275 -29.67 -2.27 85.95
N GLY A 276 -28.62 -3.06 86.21
CA GLY A 276 -28.44 -4.39 85.59
C GLY A 276 -27.99 -4.35 84.13
N ILE A 277 -27.74 -3.18 83.55
CA ILE A 277 -27.26 -2.98 82.18
C ILE A 277 -25.77 -2.64 82.19
N THR A 278 -24.99 -3.22 81.28
CA THR A 278 -23.62 -2.83 80.96
C THR A 278 -23.59 -2.27 79.54
N TYR A 279 -22.86 -1.19 79.32
CA TYR A 279 -22.69 -0.60 77.99
C TYR A 279 -21.22 -0.32 77.67
N LYS A 280 -20.88 -0.36 76.38
CA LYS A 280 -19.56 0.00 75.83
C LYS A 280 -19.75 0.75 74.52
N LEU A 281 -19.00 1.83 74.34
CA LEU A 281 -18.82 2.54 73.08
C LEU A 281 -17.31 2.63 72.82
N ALA A 282 -16.87 2.20 71.65
CA ALA A 282 -15.46 2.19 71.28
C ALA A 282 -15.26 2.76 69.88
N ALA A 283 -14.14 3.44 69.69
CA ALA A 283 -13.66 3.92 68.41
C ALA A 283 -12.18 3.56 68.24
N SER A 284 -11.73 3.30 67.03
CA SER A 284 -10.33 2.97 66.74
C SER A 284 -9.84 3.56 65.43
N VAL A 285 -8.53 3.70 65.32
CA VAL A 285 -7.83 4.07 64.09
C VAL A 285 -6.61 3.15 63.92
N ASN A 286 -6.37 2.70 62.70
CA ASN A 286 -5.17 1.92 62.35
C ASN A 286 -4.13 2.75 61.59
N THR A 287 -2.96 2.14 61.36
CA THR A 287 -1.83 2.72 60.62
C THR A 287 -2.15 3.07 59.16
N GLN A 288 -3.27 2.59 58.61
CA GLN A 288 -3.78 3.01 57.28
C GLN A 288 -4.84 4.12 57.37
N ALA A 289 -4.95 4.77 58.52
CA ALA A 289 -5.93 5.83 58.79
C ALA A 289 -7.39 5.42 58.56
N LYS A 290 -7.72 4.13 58.70
CA LYS A 290 -9.11 3.65 58.66
C LYS A 290 -9.70 3.64 60.07
N PHE A 291 -10.85 4.29 60.21
CA PHE A 291 -11.56 4.41 61.47
C PHE A 291 -12.64 3.33 61.62
N SER A 292 -12.90 2.91 62.85
CA SER A 292 -13.99 1.99 63.18
C SER A 292 -14.65 2.44 64.48
N ILE A 293 -15.96 2.20 64.60
CA ILE A 293 -16.76 2.52 65.79
C ILE A 293 -17.65 1.33 66.09
N GLY A 294 -17.82 0.98 67.36
CA GLY A 294 -18.66 -0.12 67.80
C GLY A 294 -19.27 0.18 69.16
N ALA A 295 -20.51 -0.28 69.36
CA ALA A 295 -21.23 -0.16 70.62
C ALA A 295 -21.80 -1.52 71.04
N GLY A 296 -21.91 -1.76 72.34
CA GLY A 296 -22.46 -2.98 72.90
C GLY A 296 -23.27 -2.70 74.16
N LEU A 297 -24.33 -3.48 74.35
CA LEU A 297 -25.21 -3.47 75.52
C LEU A 297 -25.35 -4.90 76.03
N GLY A 298 -25.34 -5.08 77.35
CA GLY A 298 -25.60 -6.34 78.03
C GLY A 298 -26.53 -6.14 79.21
N TYR A 299 -27.36 -7.13 79.52
CA TYR A 299 -28.23 -7.14 80.70
C TYR A 299 -27.95 -8.38 81.55
N MET A 300 -27.75 -8.18 82.84
CA MET A 300 -27.55 -9.26 83.80
C MET A 300 -28.87 -9.61 84.48
N PHE A 301 -29.41 -10.78 84.13
CA PHE A 301 -30.46 -11.43 84.92
C PHE A 301 -29.80 -11.98 86.18
N TYR A 302 -30.41 -11.74 87.36
CA TYR A 302 -29.96 -12.06 88.72
C TYR A 302 -29.05 -11.01 89.41
N LYS A 303 -29.57 -10.44 90.50
CA LYS A 303 -28.79 -9.79 91.55
C LYS A 303 -28.44 -10.90 92.55
N GLN A 304 -27.17 -11.25 92.74
CA GLN A 304 -26.80 -12.09 93.89
C GLN A 304 -27.32 -11.37 95.16
N PRO A 305 -27.96 -12.09 96.10
CA PRO A 305 -28.34 -11.47 97.37
C PRO A 305 -27.08 -10.90 98.00
N GLU A 306 -27.11 -9.60 98.34
CA GLU A 306 -26.05 -8.96 99.09
C GLU A 306 -25.81 -9.79 100.36
N VAL A 307 -24.64 -10.43 100.47
CA VAL A 307 -24.13 -10.78 101.78
C VAL A 307 -23.78 -9.45 102.41
N SER A 308 -24.69 -8.93 103.23
CA SER A 308 -24.52 -7.66 103.93
C SER A 308 -23.25 -7.71 104.78
N THR A 309 -22.19 -7.04 104.33
CA THR A 309 -20.98 -6.79 105.14
C THR A 309 -21.17 -5.68 106.16
N THR A 310 -22.39 -5.14 106.27
CA THR A 310 -22.81 -4.11 107.24
C THR A 310 -22.81 -4.59 108.70
N SER A 311 -22.33 -5.79 109.01
CA SER A 311 -22.13 -6.24 110.39
C SER A 311 -20.80 -5.81 111.01
N ASN A 312 -19.84 -5.31 110.22
CA ASN A 312 -18.52 -4.97 110.76
C ASN A 312 -18.52 -3.62 111.48
N ASP A 313 -19.10 -2.55 110.92
CA ASP A 313 -19.04 -1.21 111.54
C ASP A 313 -19.81 -1.12 112.87
N THR A 314 -20.94 -1.82 113.00
CA THR A 314 -21.70 -1.87 114.26
C THR A 314 -20.95 -2.65 115.34
N ASN A 315 -20.23 -3.70 114.95
CA ASN A 315 -19.39 -4.46 115.86
C ASN A 315 -18.14 -3.68 116.26
N TYR A 316 -17.51 -2.92 115.36
CA TYR A 316 -16.39 -2.02 115.68
C TYR A 316 -16.81 -0.93 116.67
N MET A 317 -17.96 -0.28 116.45
CA MET A 317 -18.46 0.73 117.42
C MET A 317 -18.79 0.12 118.78
N LYS A 318 -19.38 -1.08 118.84
CA LYS A 318 -19.62 -1.77 120.11
C LYS A 318 -18.31 -2.17 120.81
N LEU A 319 -17.32 -2.68 120.08
CA LEU A 319 -16.01 -3.04 120.63
C LEU A 319 -15.26 -1.82 121.17
N GLU A 320 -15.37 -0.68 120.51
CA GLU A 320 -14.72 0.56 120.95
C GLU A 320 -15.39 1.14 122.20
N GLN A 321 -16.72 1.05 122.27
CA GLN A 321 -17.49 1.43 123.45
C GLN A 321 -17.22 0.49 124.65
N GLU A 322 -17.12 -0.82 124.41
CA GLU A 322 -16.76 -1.83 125.43
C GLU A 322 -15.32 -1.62 125.93
N ASN A 323 -14.36 -1.36 125.03
CA ASN A 323 -12.98 -1.04 125.41
C ASN A 323 -12.88 0.27 126.21
N ALA A 324 -13.70 1.27 125.90
CA ALA A 324 -13.75 2.52 126.67
C ALA A 324 -14.32 2.28 128.08
N SER A 325 -15.36 1.45 128.22
CA SER A 325 -15.93 1.09 129.52
C SER A 325 -14.93 0.30 130.37
N LEU A 326 -14.26 -0.70 129.78
CA LEU A 326 -13.24 -1.50 130.47
C LEU A 326 -12.05 -0.65 130.95
N ARG A 327 -11.65 0.37 130.19
CA ARG A 327 -10.59 1.31 130.63
C ARG A 327 -11.01 2.15 131.84
N ASN A 328 -12.27 2.56 131.89
CA ASN A 328 -12.79 3.32 133.04
C ASN A 328 -12.86 2.44 134.29
N GLU A 329 -13.38 1.21 134.16
CA GLU A 329 -13.41 0.23 135.26
C GLU A 329 -11.99 -0.12 135.75
N LEU A 330 -11.02 -0.28 134.84
CA LEU A 330 -9.62 -0.52 135.19
C LEU A 330 -9.02 0.65 135.99
N ASN A 331 -9.33 1.89 135.60
CA ASN A 331 -8.84 3.08 136.30
C ASN A 331 -9.47 3.22 137.68
N GLU A 332 -10.76 2.94 137.82
CA GLU A 332 -11.44 2.93 139.13
C GLU A 332 -10.88 1.83 140.03
N LEU A 333 -10.68 0.61 139.51
CA LEU A 333 -10.08 -0.48 140.27
C LEU A 333 -8.66 -0.13 140.73
N LYS A 334 -7.86 0.49 139.85
CA LYS A 334 -6.51 0.97 140.21
C LYS A 334 -6.55 2.02 141.32
N ALA A 335 -7.50 2.96 141.26
CA ALA A 335 -7.69 3.96 142.30
C ALA A 335 -8.13 3.34 143.64
N GLN A 336 -9.00 2.32 143.61
CA GLN A 336 -9.38 1.57 144.81
C GLN A 336 -8.20 0.81 145.41
N ILE A 337 -7.38 0.16 144.59
CA ILE A 337 -6.14 -0.52 145.03
C ILE A 337 -5.19 0.48 145.69
N MET A 338 -4.98 1.66 145.09
CA MET A 338 -4.13 2.69 145.69
C MET A 338 -4.64 3.14 147.06
N LYS A 339 -5.95 3.39 147.20
CA LYS A 339 -6.55 3.74 148.50
C LYS A 339 -6.39 2.60 149.52
N MET A 340 -6.51 1.35 149.08
CA MET A 340 -6.35 0.19 149.95
C MET A 340 -4.89 0.02 150.39
N GLN A 341 -3.93 0.23 149.50
CA GLN A 341 -2.49 0.27 149.82
C GLN A 341 -2.18 1.38 150.82
N GLU A 342 -2.72 2.59 150.62
CA GLU A 342 -2.53 3.72 151.53
C GLU A 342 -3.14 3.44 152.92
N MET A 343 -4.30 2.79 152.99
CA MET A 343 -4.89 2.35 154.26
C MET A 343 -4.04 1.27 154.96
N ILE A 344 -3.49 0.32 154.22
CA ILE A 344 -2.58 -0.71 154.77
C ILE A 344 -1.30 -0.06 155.31
N GLU A 345 -0.76 0.94 154.62
CA GLU A 345 0.45 1.66 155.04
C GLU A 345 0.22 2.49 156.31
N LYS A 346 -0.98 3.05 156.51
CA LYS A 346 -1.39 3.74 157.75
C LYS A 346 -1.69 2.80 158.92
N LEU A 347 -1.80 1.49 158.69
CA LEU A 347 -2.03 0.47 159.73
C LEU A 347 -0.73 -0.20 160.21
N LYS A 348 0.42 0.13 159.62
CA LYS A 348 1.76 -0.25 160.11
C LYS A 348 2.30 0.79 161.09
#